data_AF-A0A8T8WFI6-F1
#
_entry.id   AF-A0A8T8WFI6-F1
#
_cell.length_a   1.000
_cell.length_b   1.000
_cell.length_c   1.000
_cell.angle_alpha   90.00
_cell.angle_beta   90.00
_cell.angle_gamma   90.00
#
_symmetry.space_group_name_H-M   'P 1'
#
loop_
_entity.id
_entity.type
_entity.pdbx_description
1 polymer ?
#
loop_
_entity_poly.entity_id
_entity_poly.type
_entity_poly.pdbx_seq_one_letter_code
_entity_poly.pdbx_strand_id
1 'polypeptide(L)'
;MVTVPDRRRTAALALVSVLVVTGAMLVPVLSSHIAAARTDRVAVSATGASVIDDGDRFVVSLRIDNPTPAPIVVRESSSRSGVAVFAGDDRLGLSRGIAVSGARVPADGSATMTMTFDVAEAYRPATRETVAGAEVRGSLPVEIAGFETALNVRAAVGAD
;
A
#
# COMPACT_ATOMS: atom_id res chain seq x y z
N MET A 1 -51.30 32.02 -17.11
CA MET A 1 -51.84 30.65 -17.14
C MET A 1 -50.67 29.71 -16.89
N VAL A 2 -50.50 29.26 -15.65
CA VAL A 2 -49.35 28.43 -15.23
C VAL A 2 -49.74 26.97 -15.40
N THR A 3 -49.07 26.27 -16.31
CA THR A 3 -49.29 24.85 -16.61
C THR A 3 -48.82 24.02 -15.42
N VAL A 4 -49.74 23.30 -14.76
CA VAL A 4 -49.41 22.38 -13.66
C VAL A 4 -48.52 21.26 -14.22
N PRO A 5 -47.30 21.05 -13.70
CA PRO A 5 -46.45 19.97 -14.18
C PRO A 5 -47.08 18.61 -13.86
N ASP A 6 -47.20 17.77 -14.89
CA ASP A 6 -47.79 16.44 -14.85
C ASP A 6 -47.07 15.56 -13.81
N ARG A 7 -47.73 15.25 -12.69
CA ARG A 7 -47.14 14.56 -11.52
C ARG A 7 -46.41 13.27 -11.87
N ARG A 8 -46.81 12.60 -12.95
CA ARG A 8 -46.16 11.36 -13.45
C ARG A 8 -44.78 11.62 -14.03
N ARG A 9 -44.58 12.76 -14.72
CA ARG A 9 -43.27 13.16 -15.26
C ARG A 9 -42.31 13.58 -14.14
N THR A 10 -42.83 14.29 -13.13
CA THR A 10 -42.04 14.70 -11.96
C THR A 10 -41.61 13.49 -11.12
N ALA A 11 -42.50 12.51 -10.93
CA ALA A 11 -42.18 11.26 -10.24
C ALA A 11 -41.15 10.40 -11.00
N ALA A 12 -41.28 10.31 -12.33
CA ALA A 12 -40.32 9.57 -13.16
C ALA A 12 -38.93 10.22 -13.14
N LEU A 13 -38.85 11.54 -13.24
CA LEU A 13 -37.59 12.29 -13.13
C LEU A 13 -36.96 12.12 -11.74
N ALA A 14 -37.76 12.15 -10.67
CA ALA A 14 -37.27 11.94 -9.31
C ALA A 14 -36.70 10.52 -9.14
N LEU A 15 -37.39 9.50 -9.66
CA LEU A 15 -36.92 8.11 -9.60
C LEU A 15 -35.62 7.92 -10.37
N VAL A 16 -35.53 8.44 -11.60
CA VAL A 16 -34.30 8.38 -12.42
C VAL A 16 -33.15 9.11 -11.72
N SER A 17 -33.42 10.28 -11.13
CA SER A 17 -32.40 11.03 -10.38
C SER A 17 -31.88 10.25 -9.18
N VAL A 18 -32.78 9.64 -8.39
CA VAL A 18 -32.40 8.78 -7.26
C VAL A 18 -31.59 7.58 -7.72
N LEU A 19 -31.96 6.95 -8.83
CA LEU A 19 -31.25 5.79 -9.37
C LEU A 19 -29.85 6.15 -9.88
N VAL A 20 -29.71 7.31 -10.54
CA VAL A 20 -28.42 7.85 -11.00
C VAL A 20 -27.54 8.21 -9.80
N VAL A 21 -28.07 8.88 -8.79
CA VAL A 21 -27.33 9.23 -7.57
C VAL A 21 -26.91 7.97 -6.80
N THR A 22 -27.81 7.00 -6.66
CA THR A 22 -27.52 5.73 -5.96
C THR A 22 -26.49 4.91 -6.73
N GLY A 23 -26.61 4.81 -8.05
CA GLY A 23 -25.61 4.15 -8.90
C GLY A 23 -24.25 4.82 -8.82
N ALA A 24 -24.21 6.16 -8.87
CA ALA A 24 -22.98 6.94 -8.75
C ALA A 24 -22.31 6.78 -7.37
N MET A 25 -23.09 6.56 -6.31
CA MET A 25 -22.56 6.29 -4.95
C MET A 25 -22.12 4.84 -4.75
N LEU A 26 -22.75 3.88 -5.43
CA LEU A 26 -22.45 2.44 -5.27
C LEU A 26 -21.14 2.04 -5.99
N VAL A 27 -20.88 2.63 -7.16
CA VAL A 27 -19.70 2.28 -7.98
C VAL A 27 -18.36 2.50 -7.23
N PRO A 28 -18.12 3.63 -6.55
CA PRO A 28 -16.91 3.82 -5.75
C PRO A 28 -16.78 2.81 -4.60
N VAL A 29 -17.88 2.48 -3.91
CA VAL A 29 -17.88 1.58 -2.76
C VAL A 29 -17.55 0.15 -3.17
N LEU A 30 -18.20 -0.38 -4.20
CA LEU A 30 -17.92 -1.73 -4.71
C LEU A 30 -16.50 -1.84 -5.25
N SER A 31 -16.03 -0.81 -5.94
CA SER A 31 -14.68 -0.81 -6.50
C SER A 31 -13.60 -0.83 -5.41
N SER A 32 -13.81 -0.08 -4.33
CA SER A 32 -12.93 -0.10 -3.16
C SER A 32 -12.87 -1.48 -2.49
N HIS A 33 -14.02 -2.15 -2.31
CA HIS A 33 -14.07 -3.51 -1.75
C HIS A 33 -13.34 -4.53 -2.64
N ILE A 34 -13.47 -4.42 -3.96
CA ILE A 34 -12.79 -5.31 -4.91
C ILE A 34 -11.27 -5.09 -4.85
N ALA A 35 -10.82 -3.84 -4.75
CA ALA A 35 -9.40 -3.51 -4.60
C ALA A 35 -8.82 -4.06 -3.29
N ALA A 36 -9.55 -3.94 -2.17
CA ALA A 36 -9.15 -4.51 -0.88
C ALA A 36 -9.12 -6.05 -0.90
N ALA A 37 -10.11 -6.72 -1.50
CA ALA A 37 -10.11 -8.17 -1.62
C ALA A 37 -8.96 -8.71 -2.49
N ARG A 38 -8.40 -7.87 -3.37
CA ARG A 38 -7.24 -8.23 -4.20
C ARG A 38 -5.93 -8.10 -3.43
N THR A 39 -5.78 -7.11 -2.57
CA THR A 39 -4.56 -6.95 -1.75
C THR A 39 -4.38 -8.08 -0.75
N ASP A 40 -5.45 -8.68 -0.24
CA ASP A 40 -5.39 -9.86 0.65
C ASP A 40 -4.70 -11.08 0.01
N ARG A 41 -4.63 -11.15 -1.31
CA ARG A 41 -3.98 -12.24 -2.04
C ARG A 41 -2.51 -11.96 -2.36
N VAL A 42 -2.06 -10.73 -2.17
CA VAL A 42 -0.69 -10.33 -2.49
C VAL A 42 0.21 -10.75 -1.33
N ALA A 43 1.20 -11.59 -1.63
CA ALA A 43 2.18 -12.00 -0.63
C ALA A 43 3.38 -11.04 -0.66
N VAL A 44 3.87 -10.66 0.52
CA VAL A 44 5.06 -9.83 0.67
C VAL A 44 6.04 -10.56 1.57
N SER A 45 7.25 -10.78 1.09
CA SER A 45 8.34 -11.42 1.83
C SER A 45 9.58 -10.54 1.81
N ALA A 46 10.41 -10.61 2.84
CA ALA A 46 11.68 -9.89 2.88
C ALA A 46 12.77 -10.84 2.38
N THR A 47 13.46 -10.45 1.32
CA THR A 47 14.53 -11.24 0.70
C THR A 47 15.92 -10.83 1.18
N GLY A 48 16.02 -9.70 1.88
CA GLY A 48 17.25 -9.26 2.50
C GLY A 48 17.09 -7.93 3.21
N ALA A 49 18.02 -7.63 4.11
CA ALA A 49 18.22 -6.29 4.62
C ALA A 49 19.71 -6.01 4.80
N SER A 50 20.05 -4.73 4.79
CA SER A 50 21.40 -4.25 5.00
C SER A 50 21.36 -2.85 5.60
N VAL A 51 22.41 -2.53 6.34
CA VAL A 51 22.66 -1.17 6.84
C VAL A 51 23.77 -0.57 5.99
N ILE A 52 23.54 0.64 5.48
CA ILE A 52 24.51 1.37 4.64
C ILE A 52 24.79 2.74 5.26
N ASP A 53 25.73 3.48 4.65
CA ASP A 53 26.12 4.84 5.06
C ASP A 53 26.44 4.92 6.56
N ASP A 54 27.29 4.00 7.03
CA ASP A 54 27.70 3.91 8.43
C ASP A 54 26.52 3.84 9.42
N GLY A 55 25.40 3.19 9.10
CA GLY A 55 24.27 3.13 10.05
C GLY A 55 23.20 4.17 9.82
N ASP A 56 23.41 5.10 8.88
CA ASP A 56 22.48 6.19 8.62
C ASP A 56 21.26 5.74 7.82
N ARG A 57 21.39 4.65 7.04
CA ARG A 57 20.27 4.09 6.28
C ARG A 57 20.12 2.60 6.47
N PHE A 58 18.88 2.18 6.63
CA PHE A 58 18.45 0.79 6.64
C PHE A 58 17.76 0.47 5.31
N VAL A 59 18.24 -0.55 4.62
CA VAL A 59 17.72 -0.98 3.32
C VAL A 59 17.11 -2.36 3.46
N VAL A 60 15.90 -2.53 2.94
CA VAL A 60 15.19 -3.81 2.89
C VAL A 60 14.80 -4.13 1.46
N SER A 61 15.11 -5.34 1.02
CA SER A 61 14.57 -5.91 -0.21
C SER A 61 13.33 -6.72 0.11
N LEU A 62 12.21 -6.36 -0.50
CA LEU A 62 10.93 -7.06 -0.39
C LEU A 62 10.59 -7.70 -1.72
N ARG A 63 10.24 -8.98 -1.74
CA ARG A 63 9.59 -9.62 -2.87
C ARG A 63 8.08 -9.53 -2.70
N ILE A 64 7.42 -9.01 -3.74
CA ILE A 64 5.96 -8.92 -3.81
C ILE A 64 5.51 -9.91 -4.87
N ASP A 65 4.71 -10.89 -4.48
CA ASP A 65 4.07 -11.86 -5.38
C ASP A 65 2.61 -11.42 -5.60
N ASN A 66 2.30 -11.05 -6.84
CA ASN A 66 1.00 -10.55 -7.27
C ASN A 66 0.24 -11.62 -8.06
N PRO A 67 -0.69 -12.36 -7.44
CA PRO A 67 -1.53 -13.34 -8.15
C PRO A 67 -2.77 -12.69 -8.78
N THR A 68 -2.81 -11.37 -8.89
CA THR A 68 -3.95 -10.66 -9.48
C THR A 68 -3.73 -10.44 -10.97
N PRO A 69 -4.80 -10.45 -11.78
CA PRO A 69 -4.70 -10.26 -13.24
C PRO A 69 -4.44 -8.79 -13.62
N ALA A 70 -4.14 -7.93 -12.64
CA ALA A 70 -3.82 -6.52 -12.84
C ALA A 70 -2.44 -6.23 -12.24
N PRO A 71 -1.65 -5.32 -12.84
CA PRO A 71 -0.40 -4.89 -12.24
C PRO A 71 -0.68 -4.12 -10.93
N ILE A 72 0.24 -4.26 -9.98
CA ILE A 72 0.29 -3.41 -8.78
C ILE A 72 1.30 -2.31 -9.05
N VAL A 73 0.89 -1.06 -8.85
CA VAL A 73 1.77 0.09 -8.92
C VAL A 73 1.96 0.64 -7.51
N VAL A 74 3.19 0.65 -7.01
CA VAL A 74 3.52 1.24 -5.72
C VAL A 74 3.61 2.75 -5.91
N ARG A 75 2.78 3.51 -5.21
CA ARG A 75 2.85 4.98 -5.27
C ARG A 75 4.01 5.43 -4.39
N GLU A 76 4.89 6.30 -4.94
CA GLU A 76 6.03 6.84 -4.19
C GLU A 76 5.55 7.41 -2.86
N SER A 77 5.98 6.79 -1.76
CA SER A 77 5.58 7.22 -0.43
C SER A 77 6.55 8.27 0.07
N SER A 78 6.31 9.51 -0.35
CA SER A 78 7.20 10.65 -0.12
C SER A 78 7.17 11.18 1.33
N SER A 79 7.34 10.32 2.35
CA SER A 79 7.65 10.62 3.78
C SER A 79 6.62 10.16 4.83
N ARG A 80 5.54 9.45 4.47
CA ARG A 80 4.57 8.93 5.46
C ARG A 80 3.90 7.63 5.02
N SER A 81 4.66 6.60 4.68
CA SER A 81 4.02 5.28 4.74
C SER A 81 3.72 4.94 6.19
N GLY A 82 2.75 4.06 6.40
CA GLY A 82 2.56 3.42 7.70
C GLY A 82 3.61 2.34 7.99
N VAL A 83 4.68 2.24 7.20
CA VAL A 83 5.69 1.18 7.30
C VAL A 83 6.75 1.55 8.33
N ALA A 84 7.00 0.62 9.23
CA ALA A 84 8.02 0.69 10.25
C ALA A 84 8.83 -0.60 10.26
N VAL A 85 10.07 -0.51 10.73
CA VAL A 85 10.93 -1.67 10.94
C VAL A 85 11.08 -1.92 12.43
N PHE A 86 11.04 -3.19 12.80
CA PHE A 86 11.10 -3.68 14.16
C PHE A 86 12.30 -4.60 14.33
N ALA A 87 12.94 -4.49 15.48
CA ALA A 87 13.97 -5.39 15.98
C ALA A 87 13.36 -6.13 17.19
N GLY A 88 12.78 -7.31 16.95
CA GLY A 88 11.92 -7.94 17.97
C GLY A 88 10.68 -7.08 18.26
N ASP A 89 10.52 -6.66 19.52
CA ASP A 89 9.41 -5.80 19.96
C ASP A 89 9.72 -4.30 19.83
N ASP A 90 10.99 -3.93 19.60
CA ASP A 90 11.41 -2.54 19.54
C ASP A 90 11.29 -1.98 18.13
N ARG A 91 10.60 -0.84 18.02
CA ARG A 91 10.54 -0.09 16.77
C ARG A 91 11.85 0.64 16.54
N LEU A 92 12.52 0.37 15.41
CA LEU A 92 13.67 1.15 14.98
C LEU A 92 13.19 2.57 14.66
N GLY A 93 13.82 3.59 15.26
CA GLY A 93 13.45 5.01 15.12
C GLY A 93 13.75 5.58 13.73
N LEU A 94 13.07 5.06 12.72
CA LEU A 94 13.23 5.43 11.33
C LEU A 94 12.49 6.74 11.07
N SER A 95 13.22 7.75 10.60
CA SER A 95 12.80 9.15 10.63
C SER A 95 12.32 9.67 9.29
N ARG A 96 12.70 9.06 8.15
CA ARG A 96 12.20 9.44 6.82
C ARG A 96 12.67 8.48 5.73
N GLY A 97 12.05 8.59 4.56
CA GLY A 97 12.46 7.89 3.35
C GLY A 97 11.75 6.56 3.17
N ILE A 98 10.92 6.48 2.14
CA ILE A 98 10.81 5.26 1.34
C ILE A 98 11.14 5.70 -0.06
N ALA A 99 12.40 5.55 -0.45
CA ALA A 99 12.71 5.45 -1.85
C ALA A 99 12.29 4.03 -2.28
N VAL A 100 11.26 3.93 -3.12
CA VAL A 100 10.87 2.68 -3.77
C VAL A 100 11.56 2.65 -5.13
N SER A 101 12.50 1.72 -5.33
CA SER A 101 12.92 1.35 -6.69
C SER A 101 12.17 0.06 -7.08
N GLY A 102 11.61 0.03 -8.30
CA GLY A 102 10.79 -1.09 -8.78
C GLY A 102 9.28 -0.92 -8.55
N ALA A 103 8.73 0.27 -8.78
CA ALA A 103 7.34 0.67 -8.46
C ALA A 103 6.21 -0.10 -9.18
N ARG A 104 6.49 -1.19 -9.90
CA ARG A 104 5.47 -1.96 -10.61
C ARG A 104 5.71 -3.46 -10.49
N VAL A 105 4.71 -4.17 -9.97
CA VAL A 105 4.63 -5.63 -9.97
C VAL A 105 3.73 -6.06 -11.13
N PRO A 106 4.18 -6.92 -12.07
CA PRO A 106 3.34 -7.38 -13.17
C PRO A 106 2.13 -8.18 -12.68
N ALA A 107 1.10 -8.27 -13.52
CA ALA A 107 -0.02 -9.18 -13.28
C ALA A 107 0.49 -10.64 -13.26
N ASP A 108 -0.07 -11.46 -12.37
CA ASP A 108 0.25 -12.88 -12.21
C ASP A 108 1.78 -13.15 -12.11
N GLY A 109 2.51 -12.26 -11.46
CA GLY A 109 3.95 -12.29 -11.40
C GLY A 109 4.51 -11.70 -10.12
N SER A 110 5.83 -11.57 -10.06
CA SER A 110 6.52 -11.04 -8.88
C SER A 110 7.56 -9.99 -9.25
N ALA A 111 7.87 -9.12 -8.30
CA ALA A 111 8.95 -8.15 -8.42
C ALA A 111 9.63 -7.95 -7.07
N THR A 112 10.93 -7.63 -7.13
CA THR A 112 11.67 -7.20 -5.94
C THR A 112 11.62 -5.68 -5.86
N MET A 113 11.20 -5.20 -4.70
CA MET A 113 11.14 -3.81 -4.32
C MET A 113 12.22 -3.52 -3.29
N THR A 114 12.96 -2.44 -3.46
CA THR A 114 13.89 -1.98 -2.42
C THR A 114 13.28 -0.81 -1.68
N MET A 115 13.26 -0.89 -0.35
CA MET A 115 12.87 0.18 0.56
C MET A 115 14.09 0.66 1.32
N THR A 116 14.33 1.97 1.32
CA THR A 116 15.41 2.59 2.10
C THR A 116 14.81 3.52 3.12
N PHE A 117 15.24 3.39 4.38
CA PHE A 117 14.80 4.16 5.53
C PHE A 117 15.97 4.90 6.17
N ASP A 118 15.80 6.18 6.47
CA ASP A 118 16.74 6.98 7.25
C ASP A 118 16.63 6.62 8.74
N VAL A 119 17.76 6.33 9.37
CA VAL A 119 17.88 5.96 10.77
C VAL A 119 18.26 7.19 11.58
N ALA A 120 17.43 7.53 12.58
CA ALA A 120 17.77 8.63 13.49
C ALA A 120 19.04 8.28 14.28
N GLU A 121 19.88 9.28 14.56
CA GLU A 121 21.20 9.11 15.18
C GLU A 121 21.18 8.25 16.46
N ALA A 122 20.19 8.48 17.31
CA ALA A 122 19.98 7.72 18.55
C ALA A 122 19.77 6.21 18.37
N TYR A 123 19.36 5.77 17.16
CA TYR A 123 19.04 4.38 16.85
C TYR A 123 20.08 3.69 15.95
N ARG A 124 21.11 4.41 15.49
CA ARG A 124 22.16 3.86 14.62
C ARG A 124 22.91 2.68 15.25
N PRO A 125 23.31 2.71 16.54
CA PRO A 125 23.99 1.57 17.17
C PRO A 125 23.13 0.30 17.14
N ALA A 126 21.87 0.38 17.55
CA ALA A 126 20.93 -0.74 17.55
C ALA A 126 20.64 -1.26 16.14
N THR A 127 20.56 -0.37 15.15
CA THR A 127 20.29 -0.72 13.76
C THR A 127 21.46 -1.47 13.12
N ARG A 128 22.71 -1.08 13.41
CA ARG A 128 23.92 -1.77 12.91
C ARG A 128 24.03 -3.21 13.40
N GLU A 129 23.58 -3.48 14.63
CA GLU A 129 23.60 -4.82 15.21
C GLU A 129 22.40 -5.67 14.76
N THR A 130 21.29 -5.04 14.37
CA THR A 130 20.01 -5.72 14.13
C THR A 130 19.58 -5.74 12.67
N VAL A 131 20.27 -6.54 11.86
CA VAL A 131 19.87 -6.84 10.48
C VAL A 131 19.16 -8.19 10.38
N ALA A 132 19.65 -9.20 11.11
CA ALA A 132 19.03 -10.52 11.18
C ALA A 132 17.82 -10.48 12.13
N GLY A 133 16.65 -10.95 11.66
CA GLY A 133 15.42 -10.95 12.45
C GLY A 133 14.68 -9.62 12.49
N ALA A 134 15.11 -8.62 11.71
CA ALA A 134 14.34 -7.39 11.54
C ALA A 134 13.01 -7.69 10.84
N GLU A 135 11.91 -7.10 11.32
CA GLU A 135 10.59 -7.25 10.71
C GLU A 135 10.08 -5.91 10.19
N VAL A 136 9.69 -5.88 8.92
CA VAL A 136 9.01 -4.73 8.31
C VAL A 136 7.51 -4.93 8.46
N ARG A 137 6.83 -3.97 9.09
CA ARG A 137 5.38 -3.98 9.29
C ARG A 137 4.76 -2.67 8.85
N GLY A 138 3.60 -2.72 8.21
CA GLY A 138 2.76 -1.54 7.98
C GLY A 138 1.95 -1.60 6.70
N SER A 139 1.60 -0.43 6.18
CA SER A 139 0.78 -0.30 4.98
C SER A 139 1.48 0.53 3.91
N LEU A 140 1.61 -0.06 2.72
CA LEU A 140 2.19 0.56 1.54
C LEU A 140 1.07 1.04 0.61
N PRO A 141 0.99 2.32 0.25
CA PRO A 141 0.00 2.78 -0.71
C PRO A 141 0.29 2.22 -2.10
N VAL A 142 -0.70 1.57 -2.69
CA VAL A 142 -0.61 0.94 -4.01
C VAL A 142 -1.83 1.26 -4.85
N GLU A 143 -1.69 1.11 -6.14
CA GLU A 143 -2.79 1.14 -7.10
C GLU A 143 -2.91 -0.23 -7.77
N ILE A 144 -4.13 -0.77 -7.80
CA ILE A 144 -4.45 -2.04 -8.47
C ILE A 144 -5.63 -1.79 -9.39
N ALA A 145 -5.44 -2.06 -10.68
CA ALA A 145 -6.46 -1.86 -11.71
C ALA A 145 -7.09 -0.45 -11.72
N GLY A 146 -6.30 0.59 -11.42
CA GLY A 146 -6.77 1.98 -11.40
C GLY A 146 -7.38 2.44 -10.06
N PHE A 147 -7.41 1.57 -9.04
CA PHE A 147 -7.95 1.91 -7.72
C PHE A 147 -6.83 2.02 -6.68
N GLU A 148 -6.82 3.13 -5.95
CA GLU A 148 -5.94 3.32 -4.81
C GLU A 148 -6.39 2.45 -3.63
N THR A 149 -5.42 1.75 -3.05
CA THR A 149 -5.60 0.88 -1.88
C THR A 149 -4.29 0.81 -1.09
N ALA A 150 -4.27 0.02 -0.02
CA ALA A 150 -3.09 -0.22 0.78
C ALA A 150 -2.73 -1.71 0.79
N LEU A 151 -1.46 -2.01 0.54
CA LEU A 151 -0.89 -3.34 0.73
C LEU A 151 -0.34 -3.46 2.14
N ASN A 152 -0.83 -4.44 2.90
CA ASN A 152 -0.27 -4.73 4.22
C ASN A 152 1.06 -5.46 4.05
N VAL A 153 2.12 -4.86 4.55
CA VAL A 153 3.47 -5.42 4.57
C VAL A 153 3.69 -6.02 5.94
N ARG A 154 4.04 -7.30 5.97
CA ARG A 154 4.56 -7.98 7.16
C ARG A 154 5.61 -8.99 6.71
N ALA A 155 6.87 -8.64 6.90
CA ALA A 155 7.97 -9.41 6.33
C ALA A 155 9.17 -9.43 7.29
N ALA A 156 9.60 -10.62 7.68
CA ALA A 156 10.78 -10.82 8.53
C ALA A 156 12.02 -11.13 7.67
N VAL A 157 13.12 -10.46 7.96
CA VAL A 157 14.41 -10.65 7.28
C VAL A 157 15.09 -11.88 7.85
N GLY A 158 15.37 -12.88 7.00
CA GLY A 158 16.10 -14.09 7.37
C GLY A 158 15.23 -15.24 7.91
N ALA A 159 13.94 -15.25 7.60
CA ALA A 159 13.07 -16.42 7.80
C ALA A 159 13.11 -17.31 6.55
N ASP A 160 14.23 -18.00 6.35
CA ASP A 160 14.31 -19.21 5.52
C ASP A 160 14.33 -20.46 6.42
#